data_AF-A0A1S1T6D9-F1
#
_entry.id   AF-A0A1S1T6D9-F1
#
_cell.length_a   1.000
_cell.length_b   1.000
_cell.length_c   1.000
_cell.angle_alpha   90.00
_cell.angle_beta   90.00
_cell.angle_gamma   90.00
#
_symmetry.space_group_name_H-M   'P 1'
#
loop_
_entity.id
_entity.type
_entity.pdbx_description
1 polymer ?
#
loop_
_entity_poly.entity_id
_entity_poly.type
_entity_poly.pdbx_seq_one_letter_code
_entity_poly.pdbx_strand_id
1 'polypeptide(L)'
;MTTRCECLKELESQSIHSPGLVGPDEPIVYVLVESLTFENGSVKALKHERLKKSEMSVCRAQYIKGSEAKALTTDAMVANGNDRVDRGYVYALCSEIRSIGLPSLGVGAFCVVDDAFEHYPAHAHLGYSNVDDKKNDRVAARGNLLKLFQKRGISYNWSGTPFLLAS
;
A
#
# COMPACT_ATOMS: atom_id res chain seq x y z
N MET A 1 -20.12 10.59 5.07
CA MET A 1 -19.71 10.16 6.42
C MET A 1 -18.22 9.92 6.39
N THR A 2 -17.42 10.82 6.96
CA THR A 2 -15.98 10.63 7.16
C THR A 2 -15.80 9.65 8.31
N THR A 3 -15.58 8.38 7.99
CA THR A 3 -15.13 7.39 8.97
C THR A 3 -13.88 7.94 9.64
N ARG A 4 -13.94 8.08 10.98
CA ARG A 4 -12.79 8.49 11.79
C ARG A 4 -11.61 7.60 11.46
N CYS A 5 -10.42 8.19 11.44
CA CYS A 5 -9.20 7.45 11.31
C CYS A 5 -8.97 6.66 12.62
N GLU A 6 -9.11 5.35 12.55
CA GLU A 6 -9.09 4.44 13.71
C GLU A 6 -7.70 3.89 14.03
N CYS A 7 -6.70 4.38 13.33
CA CYS A 7 -5.31 4.14 13.64
C CYS A 7 -4.70 5.45 14.15
N LEU A 8 -4.35 5.50 15.43
CA LEU A 8 -3.69 6.69 16.01
C LEU A 8 -2.44 7.09 15.23
N LYS A 9 -1.73 6.11 14.64
CA LYS A 9 -0.53 6.36 13.83
C LYS A 9 -0.79 7.13 12.52
N GLU A 10 -2.02 7.17 12.03
CA GLU A 10 -2.38 7.98 10.86
C GLU A 10 -2.78 9.41 11.24
N LEU A 11 -2.90 9.72 12.54
CA LEU A 11 -3.22 11.07 13.03
C LEU A 11 -1.97 11.93 13.23
N GLU A 12 -0.79 11.31 13.25
CA GLU A 12 0.49 11.95 13.51
C GLU A 12 1.50 11.49 12.47
N SER A 13 2.37 12.38 12.00
CA SER A 13 3.43 11.99 11.07
C SER A 13 4.44 11.11 11.80
N GLN A 14 4.76 9.95 11.23
CA GLN A 14 5.72 9.03 11.86
C GLN A 14 7.17 9.26 11.40
N SER A 15 7.38 10.08 10.37
CA SER A 15 8.71 10.36 9.83
C SER A 15 8.91 11.82 9.50
N ILE A 16 10.05 12.38 9.93
CA ILE A 16 10.47 13.74 9.60
C ILE A 16 10.78 13.93 8.10
N HIS A 17 10.99 12.83 7.36
CA HIS A 17 11.26 12.85 5.93
C HIS A 17 9.98 12.75 5.08
N SER A 18 8.85 12.55 5.75
CA SER A 18 7.56 12.43 5.09
C SER A 18 7.05 13.80 4.66
N PRO A 19 6.34 13.90 3.51
CA PRO A 19 5.60 15.11 3.14
C PRO A 19 4.37 15.38 4.04
N GLY A 20 4.13 14.52 5.05
CA GLY A 20 3.05 14.64 6.03
C GLY A 20 2.10 13.45 5.99
N LEU A 21 0.97 13.58 6.67
CA LEU A 21 -0.06 12.55 6.75
C LEU A 21 -0.54 12.11 5.36
N VAL A 22 -0.94 10.84 5.24
CA VAL A 22 -1.43 10.27 3.98
C VAL A 22 -2.86 10.76 3.69
N GLY A 23 -2.99 11.61 2.67
CA GLY A 23 -4.27 12.16 2.22
C GLY A 23 -5.21 11.13 1.58
N PRO A 24 -6.53 11.40 1.54
CA PRO A 24 -7.52 10.46 1.00
C PRO A 24 -7.41 10.23 -0.51
N ASP A 25 -6.91 11.21 -1.25
CA ASP A 25 -6.78 11.17 -2.71
C ASP A 25 -5.41 10.68 -3.18
N GLU A 26 -4.53 10.33 -2.24
CA GLU A 26 -3.20 9.83 -2.57
C GLU A 26 -3.29 8.43 -3.20
N PRO A 27 -2.69 8.22 -4.38
CA PRO A 27 -2.57 6.90 -4.96
C PRO A 27 -1.50 6.09 -4.22
N ILE A 28 -1.92 4.99 -3.61
CA ILE A 28 -1.06 4.07 -2.87
C ILE A 28 -0.70 2.90 -3.77
N VAL A 29 0.57 2.82 -4.13
CA VAL A 29 1.15 1.84 -5.04
C VAL A 29 1.72 0.67 -4.25
N TYR A 30 1.39 -0.55 -4.67
CA TYR A 30 1.97 -1.79 -4.19
C TYR A 30 2.70 -2.50 -5.34
N VAL A 31 4.00 -2.72 -5.16
CA VAL A 31 4.88 -3.24 -6.21
C VAL A 31 4.73 -4.75 -6.40
N LEU A 32 4.81 -5.20 -7.64
CA LEU A 32 4.68 -6.59 -8.03
C LEU A 32 6.02 -7.15 -8.51
N VAL A 33 6.56 -8.08 -7.72
CA VAL A 33 7.80 -8.79 -8.03
C VAL A 33 7.51 -10.28 -7.93
N GLU A 34 7.92 -11.04 -8.95
CA GLU A 34 7.80 -12.50 -8.98
C GLU A 34 8.35 -13.14 -7.71
N SER A 35 7.73 -14.22 -7.25
CA SER A 35 8.02 -14.95 -6.00
C SER A 35 7.70 -14.18 -4.71
N LEU A 36 7.71 -12.84 -4.71
CA LEU A 36 7.50 -12.00 -3.52
C LEU A 36 6.05 -11.58 -3.36
N THR A 37 5.53 -10.89 -4.38
CA THR A 37 4.22 -10.21 -4.34
C THR A 37 3.36 -10.52 -5.57
N PHE A 38 3.92 -11.25 -6.54
CA PHE A 38 3.24 -11.75 -7.72
C PHE A 38 3.47 -13.26 -7.86
N GLU A 39 2.43 -14.00 -8.27
CA GLU A 39 2.48 -15.45 -8.49
C GLU A 39 1.32 -15.87 -9.39
N ASN A 40 1.54 -16.80 -10.31
CA ASN A 40 0.50 -17.36 -11.20
C ASN A 40 -0.31 -16.29 -11.97
N GLY A 41 0.36 -15.25 -12.46
CA GLY A 41 -0.30 -14.22 -13.27
C GLY A 41 -1.10 -13.19 -12.47
N SER A 42 -1.04 -13.22 -11.13
CA SER A 42 -1.86 -12.35 -10.26
C SER A 42 -1.08 -11.84 -9.05
N VAL A 43 -1.67 -10.83 -8.39
CA VAL A 43 -1.20 -10.36 -7.09
C VAL A 43 -1.29 -11.51 -6.08
N LYS A 44 -0.18 -11.82 -5.43
CA LYS A 44 -0.12 -12.86 -4.39
C LYS A 44 -0.99 -12.47 -3.20
N ALA A 45 -1.49 -13.47 -2.48
CA ALA A 45 -2.25 -13.23 -1.27
C ALA A 45 -1.45 -12.38 -0.26
N LEU A 46 -2.08 -11.31 0.23
CA LEU A 46 -1.45 -10.39 1.19
C LEU A 46 -1.16 -11.14 2.50
N LYS A 47 0.07 -10.99 3.02
CA LYS A 47 0.50 -11.71 4.23
C LYS A 47 -0.13 -11.08 5.46
N HIS A 48 -0.92 -11.86 6.22
CA HIS A 48 -1.57 -11.41 7.45
C HIS A 48 -0.56 -10.83 8.45
N GLU A 49 0.57 -11.53 8.66
CA GLU A 49 1.62 -11.08 9.59
C GLU A 49 2.19 -9.70 9.23
N ARG A 50 2.38 -9.41 7.94
CA ARG A 50 2.88 -8.09 7.50
C ARG A 50 1.85 -6.99 7.76
N LEU A 51 0.57 -7.25 7.48
CA LEU A 51 -0.51 -6.30 7.75
C LEU A 51 -0.70 -6.06 9.25
N LYS A 52 -0.60 -7.12 10.06
CA LYS A 52 -0.70 -7.03 11.53
C LYS A 52 0.42 -6.19 12.14
N LYS A 53 1.64 -6.30 11.60
CA LYS A 53 2.79 -5.49 12.04
C LYS A 53 2.85 -4.10 11.39
N SER A 54 1.97 -3.80 10.44
CA SER A 54 2.04 -2.59 9.61
C SER A 54 3.38 -2.46 8.88
N GLU A 55 3.86 -3.56 8.29
CA GLU A 55 5.14 -3.66 7.59
C GLU A 55 4.96 -3.87 6.07
N MET A 56 3.74 -3.69 5.54
CA MET A 56 3.52 -3.82 4.10
C MET A 56 3.91 -2.51 3.42
N SER A 57 5.13 -2.47 2.89
CA SER A 57 5.69 -1.33 2.16
C SER A 57 4.85 -0.98 0.94
N VAL A 58 4.50 0.30 0.85
CA VAL A 58 3.76 0.91 -0.26
C VAL A 58 4.41 2.24 -0.63
N CYS A 59 4.09 2.73 -1.82
CA CYS A 59 4.60 3.99 -2.36
C CYS A 59 3.45 4.99 -2.52
N ARG A 60 3.65 6.21 -2.04
CA ARG A 60 2.74 7.35 -2.24
C ARG A 60 3.09 8.02 -3.56
N ALA A 61 2.42 7.62 -4.64
CA ALA A 61 2.81 7.98 -6.01
C ALA A 61 2.86 9.49 -6.27
N GLN A 62 2.14 10.29 -5.48
CA GLN A 62 2.09 11.75 -5.62
C GLN A 62 3.42 12.45 -5.27
N TYR A 63 4.32 11.80 -4.52
CA TYR A 63 5.54 12.44 -4.00
C TYR A 63 6.82 11.89 -4.60
N ILE A 64 6.73 11.16 -5.71
CA ILE A 64 7.90 10.58 -6.38
C ILE A 64 7.62 10.32 -7.85
N LYS A 65 8.63 10.52 -8.71
CA LYS A 65 8.52 10.13 -10.13
C LYS A 65 8.51 8.61 -10.23
N GLY A 66 7.72 8.04 -11.13
CA GLY A 66 7.62 6.59 -11.17
C GLY A 66 8.91 5.87 -11.58
N SER A 67 9.80 6.52 -12.35
CA SER A 67 11.15 5.98 -12.60
C SER A 67 11.99 5.87 -11.31
N GLU A 68 11.88 6.86 -10.42
CA GLU A 68 12.58 6.86 -9.13
C GLU A 68 11.94 5.85 -8.18
N ALA A 69 10.61 5.78 -8.14
CA ALA A 69 9.89 4.77 -7.36
C ALA A 69 10.31 3.35 -7.78
N LYS A 70 10.35 3.08 -9.08
CA LYS A 70 10.80 1.79 -9.63
C LYS A 70 12.23 1.45 -9.19
N ALA A 71 13.14 2.43 -9.29
CA ALA A 71 14.54 2.26 -8.90
C ALA A 71 14.68 1.91 -7.40
N LEU A 72 13.97 2.66 -6.54
CA LEU A 72 14.01 2.49 -5.08
C LEU A 72 13.24 1.26 -4.56
N THR A 73 12.39 0.65 -5.40
CA THR A 73 11.56 -0.49 -5.00
C THR A 73 11.87 -1.73 -5.84
N THR A 74 11.24 -1.85 -7.01
CA THR A 74 11.29 -3.04 -7.85
C THR A 74 12.71 -3.39 -8.28
N ASP A 75 13.50 -2.41 -8.73
CA ASP A 75 14.85 -2.67 -9.24
C ASP A 75 15.79 -3.10 -8.11
N ALA A 76 15.68 -2.46 -6.95
CA ALA A 76 16.38 -2.89 -5.74
C ALA A 76 15.97 -4.31 -5.31
N MET A 77 14.70 -4.68 -5.42
CA MET A 77 14.24 -6.03 -5.07
C MET A 77 14.73 -7.08 -6.08
N VAL A 78 14.68 -6.78 -7.38
CA VAL A 78 15.12 -7.66 -8.48
C VAL A 78 16.63 -7.89 -8.42
N ALA A 79 17.42 -6.84 -8.18
CA ALA A 79 18.87 -6.96 -8.06
C ALA A 79 19.31 -7.90 -6.91
N ASN A 80 18.44 -8.11 -5.92
CA ASN A 80 18.69 -8.95 -4.74
C ASN A 80 18.21 -10.42 -4.89
N GLY A 81 17.79 -10.88 -6.08
CA GLY A 81 17.40 -12.28 -6.26
C GLY A 81 17.26 -12.70 -7.73
N ASN A 82 17.88 -13.83 -8.07
CA ASN A 82 17.91 -14.34 -9.45
C ASN A 82 16.54 -14.84 -9.97
N ASP A 83 15.59 -15.13 -9.07
CA ASP A 83 14.23 -15.57 -9.39
C ASP A 83 13.21 -14.41 -9.45
N ARG A 84 13.66 -13.18 -9.16
CA ARG A 84 12.79 -12.02 -9.04
C ARG A 84 12.72 -11.29 -10.38
N VAL A 85 11.48 -11.06 -10.82
CA VAL A 85 11.20 -10.36 -12.08
C VAL A 85 10.21 -9.24 -11.80
N ASP A 86 10.43 -8.09 -12.42
CA ASP A 86 9.47 -6.98 -12.42
C ASP A 86 8.15 -7.42 -13.08
N ARG A 87 7.06 -7.35 -12.33
CA ARG A 87 5.70 -7.67 -12.79
C ARG A 87 4.79 -6.45 -12.74
N GLY A 88 5.37 -5.25 -12.65
CA GLY A 88 4.67 -3.97 -12.60
C GLY A 88 4.22 -3.61 -11.18
N TYR A 89 3.06 -3.00 -11.10
CA TYR A 89 2.48 -2.55 -9.84
C TYR A 89 0.95 -2.50 -9.91
N VAL A 90 0.32 -2.46 -8.75
CA VAL A 90 -1.10 -2.14 -8.58
C VAL A 90 -1.22 -0.91 -7.71
N TYR A 91 -2.32 -0.17 -7.84
CA TYR A 91 -2.58 0.97 -6.97
C TYR A 91 -4.07 1.14 -6.71
N ALA A 92 -4.38 1.80 -5.59
CA ALA A 92 -5.71 2.28 -5.25
C ALA A 92 -5.59 3.62 -4.53
N LEU A 93 -6.66 4.41 -4.50
CA LEU A 93 -6.67 5.62 -3.67
C LEU A 93 -6.70 5.25 -2.20
N CYS A 94 -6.06 6.06 -1.36
CA CYS A 94 -6.06 5.82 0.09
C CYS A 94 -7.48 5.79 0.67
N SER A 95 -8.40 6.61 0.14
CA SER A 95 -9.83 6.60 0.51
C SER A 95 -10.51 5.27 0.21
N GLU A 96 -10.19 4.61 -0.91
CA GLU A 96 -10.73 3.28 -1.24
C GLU A 96 -10.23 2.21 -0.27
N ILE A 97 -8.95 2.26 0.08
CA ILE A 97 -8.36 1.35 1.07
C ILE A 97 -9.04 1.53 2.43
N ARG A 98 -9.18 2.78 2.89
CA ARG A 98 -9.84 3.15 4.16
C ARG A 98 -11.34 2.84 4.16
N SER A 99 -11.98 2.75 3.00
CA SER A 99 -13.41 2.39 2.89
C SER A 99 -13.69 0.91 3.19
N ILE A 100 -12.66 0.06 3.16
CA ILE A 100 -12.82 -1.37 3.51
C ILE A 100 -13.01 -1.45 5.02
N GLY A 101 -14.22 -1.82 5.43
CA GLY A 101 -14.58 -1.88 6.85
C GLY A 101 -14.48 -3.26 7.50
N LEU A 102 -14.57 -3.27 8.83
CA LEU A 102 -14.83 -4.41 9.69
C LEU A 102 -16.31 -4.37 10.08
N PRO A 103 -17.18 -5.20 9.46
CA PRO A 103 -18.63 -5.08 9.62
C PRO A 103 -19.11 -5.20 11.07
N SER A 104 -18.46 -6.03 11.88
CA SER A 104 -18.87 -6.24 13.28
C SER A 104 -18.63 -5.03 14.18
N LEU A 105 -17.73 -4.12 13.79
CA LEU A 105 -17.35 -2.95 14.57
C LEU A 105 -17.85 -1.63 13.94
N GLY A 106 -18.14 -1.64 12.63
CA GLY A 106 -18.57 -0.43 11.90
C GLY A 106 -17.42 0.52 11.58
N VAL A 107 -16.20 -0.02 11.47
CA VAL A 107 -14.96 0.75 11.42
C VAL A 107 -14.09 0.42 10.22
N GLY A 108 -13.09 1.25 9.90
CA GLY A 108 -12.10 0.95 8.84
C GLY A 108 -11.18 -0.22 9.22
N ALA A 109 -10.87 -1.09 8.27
CA ALA A 109 -10.03 -2.27 8.49
C ALA A 109 -8.53 -2.02 8.28
N PHE A 110 -8.17 -0.94 7.60
CA PHE A 110 -6.79 -0.65 7.21
C PHE A 110 -6.40 0.79 7.52
N CYS A 111 -5.11 0.99 7.69
CA CYS A 111 -4.45 2.28 7.79
C CYS A 111 -3.27 2.34 6.82
N VAL A 112 -2.99 3.53 6.28
CA VAL A 112 -1.81 3.86 5.50
C VAL A 112 -1.06 4.96 6.24
N VAL A 113 0.08 4.59 6.82
CA VAL A 113 0.86 5.44 7.69
C VAL A 113 2.10 5.91 6.93
N ASP A 114 2.43 7.19 7.02
CA ASP A 114 3.65 7.70 6.44
C ASP A 114 4.86 7.19 7.22
N ASP A 115 5.82 6.57 6.54
CA ASP A 115 7.03 6.01 7.17
C ASP A 115 8.23 6.23 6.25
N ALA A 116 8.39 7.48 5.84
CA ALA A 116 9.34 7.91 4.84
C ALA A 116 10.80 7.72 5.28
N PHE A 117 11.69 7.43 4.34
CA PHE A 117 13.14 7.47 4.54
C PHE A 117 13.73 8.73 3.93
N GLU A 118 14.89 9.17 4.38
CA GLU A 118 15.59 10.37 3.87
C GLU A 118 15.73 10.37 2.33
N HIS A 119 16.06 9.22 1.75
CA HIS A 119 16.22 9.04 0.31
C HIS A 119 14.96 8.48 -0.38
N TYR A 120 13.87 8.28 0.37
CA TYR A 120 12.61 7.77 -0.16
C TYR A 120 11.40 8.40 0.57
N PRO A 121 11.12 9.70 0.30
CA PRO A 121 10.07 10.46 0.99
C PRO A 121 8.65 9.94 0.72
N ALA A 122 8.47 9.21 -0.39
CA ALA A 122 7.18 8.63 -0.76
C ALA A 122 6.91 7.26 -0.10
N HIS A 123 7.80 6.73 0.73
CA HIS A 123 7.55 5.47 1.41
C HIS A 123 6.46 5.60 2.47
N ALA A 124 5.62 4.57 2.55
CA ALA A 124 4.58 4.43 3.56
C ALA A 124 4.33 2.95 3.88
N HIS A 125 3.59 2.71 4.95
CA HIS A 125 3.19 1.39 5.39
C HIS A 125 1.68 1.22 5.40
N LEU A 126 1.21 0.13 4.79
CA LEU A 126 -0.17 -0.33 4.87
C LEU A 126 -0.27 -1.43 5.94
N GLY A 127 -1.16 -1.23 6.90
CA GLY A 127 -1.40 -2.13 8.01
C GLY A 127 -2.89 -2.29 8.34
N TYR A 128 -3.19 -3.17 9.28
CA TYR A 128 -4.51 -3.22 9.90
C TYR A 128 -4.71 -2.01 10.82
N SER A 129 -5.94 -1.49 10.88
CA SER A 129 -6.35 -0.56 11.92
C SER A 129 -6.14 -1.16 13.32
N ASN A 130 -5.78 -0.32 14.29
CA ASN A 130 -5.46 -0.75 15.66
C ASN A 130 -6.72 -0.86 16.52
N VAL A 131 -7.58 -1.82 16.19
CA VAL A 131 -8.84 -2.10 16.90
C VAL A 131 -8.93 -3.58 17.25
N ASP A 132 -9.54 -3.88 18.40
CA ASP A 132 -9.80 -5.26 18.82
C ASP A 132 -10.97 -5.82 18.02
N ASP A 133 -10.74 -6.90 17.27
CA ASP A 133 -11.68 -7.38 16.27
C ASP A 133 -11.65 -8.90 16.08
N LYS A 134 -12.67 -9.43 15.40
CA LYS A 134 -12.78 -10.86 15.14
C LYS A 134 -11.87 -11.27 14.00
N LYS A 135 -11.12 -12.36 14.20
CA LYS A 135 -10.23 -12.95 13.18
C LYS A 135 -10.86 -13.09 11.79
N ASN A 136 -12.15 -13.45 11.71
CA ASN A 136 -12.87 -13.64 10.45
C ASN A 136 -13.06 -12.33 9.66
N ASP A 137 -13.24 -11.20 10.36
CA ASP A 137 -13.44 -9.90 9.71
C ASP A 137 -12.13 -9.43 9.07
N ARG A 138 -10.96 -9.60 9.71
CA ARG A 138 -9.65 -9.34 9.07
C ARG A 138 -9.41 -10.20 7.84
N VAL A 139 -9.85 -11.46 7.85
CA VAL A 139 -9.70 -12.35 6.70
C VAL A 139 -10.53 -11.83 5.52
N ALA A 140 -11.79 -11.44 5.77
CA ALA A 140 -12.67 -10.86 4.78
C ALA A 140 -12.14 -9.52 4.24
N ALA A 141 -11.74 -8.61 5.14
CA ALA A 141 -11.18 -7.30 4.78
C ALA A 141 -9.91 -7.45 3.93
N ARG A 142 -9.01 -8.37 4.29
CA ARG A 142 -7.81 -8.68 3.49
C ARG A 142 -8.14 -9.22 2.11
N GLY A 143 -9.16 -10.07 2.01
CA GLY A 143 -9.68 -10.53 0.73
C GLY A 143 -10.24 -9.38 -0.12
N ASN A 144 -10.93 -8.43 0.51
CA ASN A 144 -11.47 -7.25 -0.18
C ASN A 144 -10.36 -6.30 -0.66
N LEU A 145 -9.29 -6.12 0.12
CA LEU A 145 -8.12 -5.34 -0.30
C LEU A 145 -7.41 -5.97 -1.51
N LEU A 146 -7.23 -7.30 -1.50
CA LEU A 146 -6.67 -8.01 -2.65
C LEU A 146 -7.56 -7.85 -3.89
N LYS A 147 -8.88 -8.00 -3.74
CA LYS A 147 -9.85 -7.79 -4.83
C LYS A 147 -9.83 -6.36 -5.35
N LEU A 148 -9.66 -5.36 -4.49
CA LEU A 148 -9.52 -3.96 -4.89
C LEU A 148 -8.32 -3.78 -5.83
N PHE A 149 -7.15 -4.31 -5.44
CA PHE A 149 -5.96 -4.27 -6.28
C PHE A 149 -6.14 -5.03 -7.60
N GLN A 150 -6.74 -6.22 -7.56
CA GLN A 150 -7.01 -7.01 -8.77
C GLN A 150 -7.99 -6.30 -9.71
N LYS A 151 -9.04 -5.65 -9.18
CA LYS A 151 -10.02 -4.88 -9.97
C LYS A 151 -9.39 -3.68 -10.68
N ARG A 152 -8.42 -3.03 -10.05
CA ARG A 152 -7.68 -1.90 -10.63
C ARG A 152 -6.76 -2.31 -11.78
N GLY A 153 -6.39 -3.59 -11.83
CA GLY A 153 -5.52 -4.14 -12.86
C GLY A 153 -4.05 -3.82 -12.62
N ILE A 154 -3.19 -4.56 -13.30
CA ILE A 154 -1.74 -4.40 -13.20
C ILE A 154 -1.30 -3.33 -14.20
N SER A 155 -0.50 -2.39 -13.71
CA SER A 155 0.13 -1.36 -14.51
C SER A 155 1.61 -1.65 -14.70
N TYR A 156 2.09 -1.44 -15.92
CA TYR A 156 3.51 -1.65 -16.29
C TYR A 156 4.22 -0.35 -16.67
N ASN A 157 3.46 0.71 -16.94
CA ASN A 157 4.02 2.01 -17.32
C ASN A 157 4.30 2.85 -16.06
N TRP A 158 5.56 2.86 -15.63
CA TRP A 158 6.00 3.67 -14.49
C TRP A 158 6.03 5.17 -14.79
N SER A 159 6.00 5.59 -16.05
CA SER A 159 5.88 7.01 -16.42
C SER A 159 4.43 7.48 -16.56
N GLY A 160 3.45 6.60 -16.33
CA GLY A 160 2.03 6.86 -16.46
C GLY A 160 1.32 7.07 -15.11
N THR A 161 -0.01 7.03 -15.12
CA THR A 161 -0.83 7.03 -13.90
C THR A 161 -0.45 5.85 -13.00
N PRO A 162 -0.25 6.05 -11.68
CA PRO A 162 -0.57 7.25 -10.90
C PRO A 162 0.56 8.27 -10.75
N PHE A 163 1.73 8.03 -11.32
CA PHE A 163 2.93 8.87 -11.16
C PHE A 163 2.91 10.16 -11.99
N LEU A 164 1.98 10.31 -12.95
CA LEU A 164 1.81 11.55 -13.73
C LEU A 164 1.47 12.77 -12.88
N LEU A 165 0.96 12.56 -11.67
CA LEU A 165 0.56 13.63 -10.75
C LEU A 165 1.71 14.08 -9.82
N ALA A 166 2.85 13.38 -9.85
CA ALA A 166 4.02 13.77 -9.09
C ALA A 166 4.61 15.08 -9.66
N SER A 167 4.60 16.12 -8.84
CA SER A 167 5.12 17.46 -9.17
C SER A 167 6.61 17.55 -8.93
#